data_AF-A0A350Y0C5-F1
#
_entry.id   AF-A0A350Y0C5-F1
#
_cell.length_a   1.000
_cell.length_b   1.000
_cell.length_c   1.000
_cell.angle_alpha   90.00
_cell.angle_beta   90.00
_cell.angle_gamma   90.00
#
_symmetry.space_group_name_H-M   'P 1'
#
loop_
_entity.id
_entity.type
_entity.pdbx_description
1 polymer ?
#
loop_
_entity_poly.entity_id
_entity_poly.type
_entity_poly.pdbx_seq_one_letter_code
_entity_poly.pdbx_strand_id
1 'polypeptide(L)' 'RPSFFGHPIKWEDTSENGFGLPNEEQLVDIPYQFSLSSNEHGRVHGFFIDEVFYIVWLDPDHLLYPAK' A
#
# COMPACT_ATOMS: atom_id res chain seq x y z
N ARG A 1 -8.30 10.43 -17.66
CA ARG A 1 -8.12 10.05 -16.24
C ARG A 1 -6.67 9.62 -16.09
N PRO A 2 -5.88 10.19 -15.17
CA PRO A 2 -4.54 9.69 -14.91
C PRO A 2 -4.68 8.26 -14.42
N SER A 3 -4.01 7.30 -15.05
CA SER A 3 -3.93 5.94 -14.56
C SER A 3 -2.88 5.92 -13.45
N PHE A 4 -3.29 5.70 -12.20
CA PHE A 4 -2.35 5.43 -11.12
C PHE A 4 -1.69 4.08 -11.36
N PHE A 5 -0.36 4.04 -11.34
CA PHE A 5 0.45 2.85 -11.67
C PHE A 5 0.73 1.94 -10.46
N GLY A 6 0.08 2.17 -9.31
CA GLY A 6 0.22 1.31 -8.14
C GLY A 6 -0.64 0.05 -8.22
N HIS A 7 -0.17 -1.00 -7.54
CA HIS A 7 -0.86 -2.29 -7.47
C HIS A 7 -1.69 -2.34 -6.18
N PRO A 8 -2.94 -2.84 -6.23
CA PRO A 8 -3.69 -3.10 -5.01
C PRO A 8 -2.97 -4.09 -4.10
N ILE A 9 -3.00 -3.83 -2.79
CA ILE A 9 -2.53 -4.78 -1.78
C ILE A 9 -3.66 -5.78 -1.53
N LYS A 10 -3.30 -7.07 -1.53
CA LYS A 10 -4.19 -8.15 -1.10
C LYS A 10 -3.72 -8.63 0.25
N TRP A 11 -4.45 -8.29 1.30
CA TRP A 11 -4.04 -8.60 2.67
C TRP A 11 -3.91 -10.11 2.94
N GLU A 12 -4.62 -10.94 2.18
CA GLU A 12 -4.50 -12.41 2.21
C GLU A 12 -3.11 -12.94 1.80
N ASP A 13 -2.33 -12.14 1.06
CA ASP A 13 -1.00 -12.50 0.57
C ASP A 13 0.14 -11.88 1.42
N THR A 14 -0.19 -11.14 2.49
CA THR A 14 0.76 -10.36 3.29
C THR A 14 0.88 -10.85 4.74
N SER A 15 1.90 -10.39 5.45
CA SER A 15 2.03 -10.67 6.89
C SER A 15 1.05 -9.86 7.75
N GLU A 16 0.55 -8.76 7.20
CA GLU A 16 -0.42 -7.86 7.83
C GLU A 16 -1.83 -8.08 7.29
N ASN A 17 -2.85 -7.68 8.06
CA ASN A 17 -4.26 -7.79 7.69
C ASN A 17 -4.94 -6.43 7.41
N GLY A 18 -4.17 -5.35 7.40
CA GLY A 18 -4.62 -3.97 7.24
C GLY A 18 -3.52 -2.99 7.63
N PHE A 19 -3.80 -1.70 7.51
CA PHE A 19 -2.93 -0.62 7.97
C PHE A 19 -2.96 -0.39 9.48
N GLY A 20 -3.93 -0.98 10.20
CA GLY A 20 -4.12 -0.81 11.64
C GLY A 20 -4.74 0.53 12.02
N LEU A 21 -5.45 1.18 11.09
CA LEU A 21 -6.08 2.48 11.33
C LEU A 21 -7.44 2.32 12.03
N PRO A 22 -7.84 3.26 12.92
CA PRO A 22 -9.20 3.29 13.44
C PRO A 22 -10.22 3.45 12.30
N ASN A 23 -11.26 2.61 12.29
CA ASN A 23 -12.30 2.59 11.25
C ASN A 23 -11.75 2.42 9.82
N GLU A 24 -10.66 1.67 9.66
CA GLU A 24 -10.00 1.47 8.38
C GLU A 24 -10.95 1.04 7.26
N GLU A 25 -11.87 0.11 7.54
CA GLU A 25 -12.87 -0.38 6.57
C GLU A 25 -13.79 0.73 6.00
N GLN A 26 -13.91 1.86 6.70
CA GLN A 26 -14.67 3.03 6.24
C GLN A 26 -13.79 4.06 5.53
N LEU A 27 -12.49 4.06 5.80
CA LEU A 27 -11.51 5.02 5.28
C LEU A 27 -10.83 4.52 4.01
N VAL A 28 -10.60 3.22 3.92
CA VAL A 28 -9.75 2.57 2.91
C VAL A 28 -10.63 1.69 2.04
N ASP A 29 -10.97 2.19 0.85
CA ASP A 29 -11.65 1.38 -0.17
C ASP A 29 -10.68 0.37 -0.78
N ILE A 30 -9.55 0.86 -1.31
CA ILE A 30 -8.52 0.02 -1.92
C ILE A 30 -7.15 0.42 -1.38
N PRO A 31 -6.43 -0.49 -0.70
CA PRO A 31 -5.03 -0.28 -0.33
C PRO A 31 -4.14 -0.49 -1.57
N TYR A 32 -3.09 0.32 -1.70
CA TYR A 32 -2.18 0.29 -2.84
C TYR A 32 -0.73 0.31 -2.40
N GLN A 33 0.12 -0.27 -3.24
CA GLN A 33 1.57 -0.16 -3.18
C GLN A 33 2.17 0.32 -4.50
N PHE A 34 3.29 1.03 -4.44
CA PHE A 34 4.13 1.31 -5.61
C PHE A 34 5.60 1.47 -5.22
N SER A 35 6.49 1.25 -6.19
CA SER A 35 7.94 1.44 -6.03
C SER A 35 8.34 2.89 -6.32
N LEU A 36 9.28 3.44 -5.55
CA LEU A 36 9.82 4.79 -5.79
C LEU A 36 10.85 4.82 -6.94
N SER A 37 11.59 3.73 -7.10
CA SER A 37 12.50 3.43 -8.22
C SER A 37 12.35 1.94 -8.56
N SER A 38 12.92 1.45 -9.66
CA SER A 38 12.86 0.08 -10.22
C SER A 38 13.13 -1.08 -9.24
N ASN A 39 12.30 -1.19 -8.20
CA ASN A 39 12.36 -2.09 -7.05
C ASN A 39 13.63 -2.00 -6.17
N GLU A 40 14.40 -0.92 -6.25
CA GLU A 40 15.68 -0.80 -5.51
C GLU A 40 15.55 -0.12 -4.14
N HIS A 41 14.50 0.67 -3.89
CA HIS A 41 14.39 1.50 -2.68
C HIS A 41 13.12 1.23 -1.85
N GLY A 42 12.53 0.04 -2.00
CA GLY A 42 11.36 -0.37 -1.24
C GLY A 42 10.03 -0.01 -1.89
N ARG A 43 8.98 0.02 -1.06
CA ARG A 43 7.61 0.33 -1.45
C ARG A 43 7.02 1.44 -0.59
N VAL A 44 6.13 2.21 -1.20
CA VAL A 44 5.20 3.10 -0.51
C VAL A 44 3.85 2.40 -0.48
N HIS A 45 3.25 2.33 0.71
CA HIS A 45 1.93 1.76 0.91
C HIS A 45 0.95 2.83 1.38
N GLY A 46 -0.25 2.83 0.84
CA GLY A 46 -1.25 3.85 1.15
C GLY A 46 -2.55 3.65 0.41
N PHE A 47 -3.41 4.66 0.42
CA PHE A 47 -4.73 4.60 -0.19
C PHE A 47 -5.18 5.99 -0.65
N PHE A 48 -6.23 6.03 -1.49
CA PHE A 48 -6.83 7.27 -1.92
C PHE A 48 -8.02 7.63 -1.04
N ILE A 49 -8.13 8.92 -0.71
CA ILE A 49 -9.42 9.56 -0.40
C ILE A 49 -9.63 10.61 -1.49
N ASP A 50 -10.68 10.44 -2.28
CA ASP A 50 -10.93 11.19 -3.51
C ASP A 50 -9.70 11.15 -4.46
N GLU A 51 -9.01 12.28 -4.63
CA GLU A 51 -7.88 12.45 -5.55
C GLU A 51 -6.53 12.55 -4.81
N VAL A 52 -6.54 12.39 -3.48
CA VAL A 52 -5.36 12.53 -2.63
C VAL A 52 -4.88 11.14 -2.19
N PHE A 53 -3.62 10.83 -2.49
CA PHE A 53 -2.96 9.62 -1.99
C PHE A 53 -2.38 9.87 -0.60
N TYR A 54 -2.85 9.12 0.39
CA TYR A 54 -2.35 9.14 1.76
C TYR A 54 -1.34 8.03 1.94
N ILE A 55 -0.09 8.41 2.22
CA ILE A 55 0.98 7.48 2.56
C ILE A 55 0.80 7.05 4.01
N VAL A 56 0.75 5.74 4.24
CA VAL A 56 0.68 5.15 5.59
C VAL A 56 2.04 4.58 5.97
N TRP A 57 2.65 3.77 5.09
CA TRP A 57 3.94 3.13 5.35
C TRP A 57 4.97 3.41 4.26
N LEU A 58 6.22 3.53 4.70
CA LEU A 58 7.41 3.40 3.88
C LEU A 58 8.04 2.05 4.24
N ASP A 59 8.15 1.17 3.27
CA ASP A 59 8.65 -0.20 3.43
C ASP A 59 9.94 -0.37 2.62
N PRO A 60 11.08 0.18 3.10
CA PRO A 60 12.36 0.12 2.40
C PRO A 60 12.86 -1.32 2.21
N ASP A 61 12.53 -2.20 3.16
CA ASP A 61 13.06 -3.56 3.25
C ASP A 61 12.11 -4.64 2.68
N HIS A 62 10.98 -4.22 2.08
CA HIS A 62 9.98 -5.10 1.47
C HIS A 62 9.39 -6.14 2.43
N LEU A 63 9.13 -5.76 3.68
CA LEU A 63 8.74 -6.67 4.75
C LEU A 63 7.27 -7.06 4.72
N LEU A 64 6.42 -6.33 3.99
CA LEU A 64 4.98 -6.59 3.97
C LEU A 64 4.64 -7.98 3.40
N TYR A 65 5.44 -8.45 2.44
CA TYR A 65 5.25 -9.76 1.84
C TYR A 65 6.25 -10.74 2.46
N PRO A 66 5.78 -11.83 3.11
CA PRO A 66 6.68 -12.84 3.63
C PRO A 66 7.50 -13.44 2.48
N ALA A 67 8.79 -13.71 2.74
CA ALA A 67 9.62 -14.43 1.80
C ALA A 67 8.98 -15.81 1.52
N LYS A 68 8.87 -16.15 0.23
CA LYS A 68 8.41 -17.48 -0.19
C LYS A 68 9.36 -18.58 0.25
#